data_AF-E1ZMN2-F1
#
_entry.id   AF-E1ZMN2-F1
#
_cell.length_a   1.000
_cell.length_b   1.000
_cell.length_c   1.000
_cell.angle_alpha   90.00
_cell.angle_beta   90.00
_cell.angle_gamma   90.00
#
_symmetry.space_group_name_H-M   'P 1'
#
loop_
_entity.id
_entity.type
_entity.pdbx_description
1 polymer ?
#
loop_
_entity_poly.entity_id
_entity_poly.type
_entity_poly.pdbx_seq_one_letter_code
_entity_poly.pdbx_strand_id
1 'polypeptide(L)' 'MAAAEPDARRAGEVETGCSERQRFELELEFLHCLANPGYLNWLAQNRYFEDEAFLRYLQYLQYWQLPQYAKFVV' A
#
# COMPACT_ATOMS: atom_id res chain seq x y z
N MET A 1 -14.02 -3.05 -17.74
CA MET A 1 -14.10 -4.16 -16.77
C MET A 1 -12.68 -4.39 -16.27
N ALA A 2 -12.20 -3.89 -15.13
CA ALA A 2 -12.86 -3.26 -13.99
C ALA A 2 -12.41 -1.78 -13.86
N ALA A 3 -13.37 -0.91 -13.55
CA ALA A 3 -13.09 0.45 -13.16
C ALA A 3 -12.29 0.41 -11.86
N ALA A 4 -11.12 1.05 -11.82
CA ALA A 4 -10.51 1.45 -10.56
C ALA A 4 -11.40 2.56 -10.01
N GLU A 5 -12.47 2.17 -9.32
CA GLU A 5 -13.26 3.09 -8.50
C GLU A 5 -12.29 3.81 -7.57
N PRO A 6 -12.36 5.15 -7.41
CA PRO A 6 -11.59 5.84 -6.39
C PRO A 6 -12.07 5.31 -5.05
N ASP A 7 -11.31 4.36 -4.51
CA ASP A 7 -11.67 3.55 -3.36
C ASP A 7 -12.13 4.47 -2.22
N ALA A 8 -13.41 4.41 -1.89
CA ALA A 8 -14.07 5.17 -0.82
C ALA A 8 -13.54 4.82 0.59
N ARG A 9 -12.37 4.17 0.66
CA ARG A 9 -11.63 3.83 1.89
C ARG A 9 -10.45 4.77 2.15
N ARG A 10 -10.24 5.80 1.32
CA ARG A 10 -9.39 6.92 1.71
C ARG A 10 -10.05 7.60 2.91
N ALA A 11 -9.64 7.20 4.11
CA ALA A 11 -9.92 7.98 5.32
C ALA A 11 -9.55 9.42 4.98
N GLY A 12 -10.52 10.33 5.12
CA GLY A 12 -10.37 11.70 4.64
C GLY A 12 -9.12 12.33 5.26
N GLU A 13 -8.55 13.35 4.62
CA GLU A 13 -7.38 14.10 5.14
C GLU A 13 -7.60 14.55 6.61
N VAL A 14 -8.87 14.71 6.98
CA VAL A 14 -9.40 15.04 8.32
C VAL A 14 -9.18 13.94 9.38
N GLU A 15 -9.11 12.66 9.00
CA GLU A 15 -9.02 11.52 9.94
C GLU A 15 -7.58 11.05 10.16
N THR A 16 -6.69 11.28 9.17
CA THR A 16 -5.33 10.72 9.17
C THR A 16 -4.27 11.75 9.58
N GLY A 17 -4.60 13.05 9.59
CA GLY A 17 -3.69 14.13 9.98
C GLY A 17 -2.47 14.31 9.07
N CYS A 18 -2.41 13.61 7.94
CA CYS A 18 -1.34 13.64 6.95
C CYS A 18 -1.94 13.97 5.57
N SER A 19 -1.22 14.76 4.77
CA SER A 19 -1.68 15.12 3.42
C SER A 19 -1.72 13.91 2.48
N GLU A 20 -2.61 13.92 1.49
CA GLU A 20 -2.69 12.85 0.47
C GLU A 20 -1.34 12.55 -0.20
N ARG A 21 -0.50 13.58 -0.40
CA ARG A 21 0.87 13.42 -0.92
C ARG A 21 1.76 12.60 0.01
N GLN A 22 1.77 12.90 1.31
CA GLN A 22 2.63 12.21 2.28
C GLN A 22 2.22 10.74 2.40
N ARG A 23 0.91 10.47 2.33
CA ARG A 23 0.40 9.10 2.32
C ARG A 23 0.87 8.32 1.09
N PHE A 24 0.88 8.97 -0.07
CA PHE A 24 1.42 8.38 -1.30
C PHE A 24 2.93 8.11 -1.22
N GLU A 25 3.70 9.04 -0.66
CA GLU A 25 5.14 8.87 -0.42
C GLU A 25 5.43 7.70 0.53
N LEU A 26 4.68 7.61 1.64
CA LEU A 26 4.78 6.51 2.61
C LEU A 26 4.42 5.15 1.99
N GLU A 27 3.35 5.10 1.19
CA GLU A 27 2.96 3.88 0.47
C GLU A 27 4.05 3.43 -0.51
N LEU A 28 4.72 4.38 -1.17
CA LEU A 28 5.82 4.10 -2.10
C LEU A 28 7.07 3.59 -1.36
N GLU A 29 7.46 4.23 -0.25
CA GLU A 29 8.55 3.73 0.60
C GLU A 29 8.23 2.33 1.14
N PHE A 30 6.98 2.07 1.51
CA PHE A 30 6.54 0.76 1.96
C PHE A 30 6.64 -0.31 0.85
N LEU A 31 6.28 0.03 -0.39
CA LEU A 31 6.47 -0.85 -1.55
C LEU A 31 7.94 -1.18 -1.80
N HIS A 32 8.83 -0.19 -1.70
CA HIS A 32 10.28 -0.45 -1.81
C HIS A 32 10.78 -1.36 -0.69
N CYS A 33 10.28 -1.21 0.54
CA CYS A 33 10.59 -2.13 1.63
C CYS A 33 10.08 -3.55 1.35
N LEU A 34 8.90 -3.71 0.73
CA LEU A 34 8.39 -5.02 0.32
C LEU A 34 9.24 -5.69 -0.77
N ALA A 35 9.99 -4.94 -1.57
CA ALA A 35 10.93 -5.50 -2.54
C ALA A 35 12.15 -6.16 -1.87
N ASN A 36 12.43 -5.86 -0.59
CA ASN A 36 13.53 -6.46 0.15
C ASN A 36 13.12 -7.81 0.77
N PRO A 37 13.72 -8.94 0.37
CA PRO A 37 13.39 -10.25 0.92
C PRO A 37 13.66 -10.37 2.43
N GLY A 38 14.62 -9.61 2.98
CA GLY A 38 14.88 -9.57 4.41
C GLY A 38 13.73 -8.94 5.21
N TYR A 39 13.09 -7.92 4.65
CA TYR A 39 11.94 -7.27 5.27
C TYR A 39 10.70 -8.17 5.21
N LEU A 40 10.48 -8.87 4.09
CA LEU A 40 9.42 -9.88 3.98
C LEU A 40 9.59 -11.01 4.99
N ASN A 41 10.83 -11.48 5.20
CA ASN A 41 11.10 -12.49 6.21
C ASN A 41 10.80 -11.98 7.62
N TRP A 42 11.17 -10.74 7.94
CA TRP A 42 10.82 -10.12 9.22
C TRP A 42 9.30 -9.98 9.39
N LEU A 43 8.58 -9.53 8.36
CA LEU A 43 7.11 -9.47 8.36
C LEU A 43 6.47 -10.83 8.63
N ALA A 44 7.00 -11.89 8.01
CA ALA A 44 6.54 -13.26 8.22
C ALA A 44 6.78 -13.74 9.65
N GLN A 45 7.95 -13.45 10.21
CA GLN A 45 8.29 -13.81 11.60
C GLN A 45 7.41 -13.09 12.63
N ASN A 46 7.01 -11.85 12.34
CA ASN A 46 6.13 -11.06 13.22
C ASN A 46 4.63 -11.33 13.00
N ARG A 47 4.28 -12.32 12.16
CA ARG A 47 2.88 -12.74 11.90
C ARG A 47 1.98 -11.66 11.29
N TYR A 48 2.56 -10.68 10.59
CA TYR A 48 1.76 -9.67 9.91
C TYR A 48 0.88 -10.24 8.78
N PHE A 49 1.26 -11.38 8.19
CA PHE A 49 0.44 -12.08 7.21
C PHE A 49 -0.76 -12.83 7.80
N GLU A 50 -0.83 -12.99 9.13
CA GLU A 50 -2.00 -13.58 9.81
C GLU A 50 -3.10 -12.54 10.05
N ASP A 51 -2.79 -11.25 9.97
CA ASP A 51 -3.75 -10.17 10.16
C ASP A 51 -4.49 -9.86 8.84
N GLU A 52 -5.81 -10.04 8.86
CA GLU A 52 -6.67 -9.74 7.70
C GLU A 52 -6.63 -8.25 7.31
N ALA A 53 -6.41 -7.34 8.27
CA ALA A 53 -6.30 -5.91 7.97
C ALA A 53 -5.04 -5.62 7.12
N PHE A 54 -3.94 -6.30 7.42
CA PHE A 54 -2.71 -6.19 6.63
C PHE A 54 -2.88 -6.79 5.23
N LEU A 55 -3.53 -7.94 5.12
CA LEU A 55 -3.84 -8.56 3.83
C LEU A 55 -4.75 -7.67 2.96
N ARG A 56 -5.73 -6.99 3.56
CA ARG A 56 -6.57 -5.99 2.88
C ARG A 56 -5.74 -4.79 2.42
N TYR A 57 -4.76 -4.37 3.20
CA TYR A 57 -3.84 -3.29 2.82
C TYR A 57 -2.94 -3.69 1.64
N LEU A 58 -2.44 -4.93 1.61
CA LEU A 58 -1.70 -5.46 0.44
C LEU A 58 -2.58 -5.54 -0.82
N GLN A 59 -3.86 -5.89 -0.68
CA GLN A 59 -4.81 -5.82 -1.79
C GLN A 59 -5.02 -4.39 -2.28
N TYR A 60 -5.11 -3.43 -1.37
CA TYR A 60 -5.18 -2.01 -1.72
C TYR A 60 -3.93 -1.62 -2.54
N LEU A 61 -2.72 -1.96 -2.08
CA LEU A 61 -1.47 -1.69 -2.78
C LEU A 61 -1.38 -2.28 -4.21
N GLN A 62 -2.26 -3.22 -4.61
CA GLN A 62 -2.31 -3.68 -6.00
C GLN A 62 -2.72 -2.58 -6.98
N TYR A 63 -3.27 -1.44 -6.53
CA TYR A 63 -3.56 -0.31 -7.42
C TYR A 63 -2.29 0.23 -8.10
N TRP A 64 -1.11 0.03 -7.51
CA TRP A 64 0.17 0.40 -8.10
C TRP A 64 0.54 -0.42 -9.33
N GLN A 65 -0.08 -1.58 -9.53
CA GLN A 65 0.11 -2.41 -10.73
C GLN A 65 -0.55 -1.82 -11.97
N LEU A 66 -1.45 -0.82 -11.83
CA LEU A 66 -2.00 -0.14 -12.99
C LEU A 66 -0.88 0.63 -13.71
N PRO A 67 -0.85 0.62 -15.06
CA PRO A 67 0.22 1.25 -15.85
C PRO A 67 0.37 2.76 -15.61
N GLN A 68 -0.69 3.40 -15.10
CA GLN A 68 -0.68 4.82 -14.73
C GLN A 68 0.12 5.13 -13.46
N TYR A 69 0.26 4.16 -12.54
CA TYR A 69 0.97 4.30 -11.26
C TYR A 69 2.29 3.51 -11.22
N ALA A 70 2.38 2.42 -11.98
CA ALA A 70 3.59 1.60 -12.09
C ALA A 70 4.83 2.40 -12.53
N LYS A 71 4.64 3.53 -13.25
CA LYS A 71 5.72 4.45 -13.64
C LYS A 71 6.47 5.10 -12.47
N PHE A 72 5.92 5.04 -11.27
CA PHE A 72 6.53 5.60 -10.06
C PHE A 72 7.23 4.55 -9.19
N VAL A 73 7.03 3.26 -9.48
CA VAL A 73 7.69 2.15 -8.79
C VAL A 73 8.91 1.78 -9.64
N VAL A 74 10.12 2.01 -9.12
CA VAL A 74 11.40 1.80 -9.81
C VAL A 74 12.11 0.57 -9.27
#